data_AF-A0A846W2S1-F1
#
_entry.id   AF-A0A846W2S1-F1
#
_cell.length_a   1.000
_cell.length_b   1.000
_cell.length_c   1.000
_cell.angle_alpha   90.00
_cell.angle_beta   90.00
_cell.angle_gamma   90.00
#
_symmetry.space_group_name_H-M   'P 1'
#
loop_
_entity.id
_entity.type
_entity.pdbx_description
1 polymer ?
#
loop_
_entity_poly.entity_id
_entity_poly.type
_entity_poly.pdbx_seq_one_letter_code
_entity_poly.pdbx_strand_id
1 'polypeptide(L)'
;MTMDRAAKAARISASLWTQVESGVQYKRGAKVPASTTAETLQAMAEAVGLDPAPLLEQAGLEPTEPATGVGDAEAIVNLAGLSEQDLRQIAVYVNGFRAARNL
;
A
#
# COMPACT_ATOMS: atom_id res chain seq x y z
N MET A 1 -10.69 4.43 -9.34
CA MET A 1 -9.68 3.39 -9.02
C MET A 1 -10.38 2.04 -9.01
N THR A 2 -9.79 0.96 -9.55
CA THR A 2 -10.39 -0.39 -9.48
C THR A 2 -10.00 -1.07 -8.16
N MET A 3 -10.81 -1.99 -7.65
CA MET A 3 -10.52 -2.74 -6.41
C MET A 3 -9.15 -3.42 -6.48
N ASP A 4 -8.82 -4.09 -7.58
CA ASP A 4 -7.52 -4.76 -7.75
C ASP A 4 -6.35 -3.79 -7.67
N ARG A 5 -6.53 -2.55 -8.16
CA ARG A 5 -5.51 -1.51 -8.07
C ARG A 5 -5.36 -1.00 -6.64
N ALA A 6 -6.45 -0.87 -5.89
CA ALA A 6 -6.42 -0.49 -4.48
C ALA A 6 -5.82 -1.58 -3.60
N ALA A 7 -6.20 -2.85 -3.80
CA ALA A 7 -5.61 -3.99 -3.11
C ALA A 7 -4.11 -4.12 -3.39
N LYS A 8 -3.69 -3.90 -4.64
CA LYS A 8 -2.26 -3.86 -4.99
C LYS A 8 -1.53 -2.69 -4.33
N ALA A 9 -2.14 -1.51 -4.28
CA ALA A 9 -1.56 -0.34 -3.61
C ALA A 9 -1.39 -0.60 -2.09
N ALA A 10 -2.38 -1.25 -1.47
CA ALA A 10 -2.34 -1.69 -0.07
C ALA A 10 -1.44 -2.93 0.17
N ARG A 11 -0.84 -3.50 -0.88
CA ARG A 11 -0.03 -4.73 -0.83
C ARG A 11 -0.75 -5.94 -0.20
N ILE A 12 -2.07 -6.03 -0.38
CA ILE A 12 -2.88 -7.16 0.08
C ILE A 12 -3.54 -7.90 -1.08
N SER A 13 -4.01 -9.13 -0.82
CA SER A 13 -4.77 -9.88 -1.82
C SER A 13 -6.17 -9.30 -2.02
N ALA A 14 -6.71 -9.43 -3.23
CA ALA A 14 -8.10 -9.08 -3.52
C ALA A 14 -9.09 -9.82 -2.60
N SER A 15 -8.81 -11.08 -2.26
CA SER A 15 -9.64 -11.85 -1.33
C SER A 15 -9.65 -11.25 0.08
N LEU A 16 -8.50 -10.79 0.59
CA LEU A 16 -8.44 -10.14 1.90
C LEU A 16 -9.18 -8.81 1.86
N TRP A 17 -9.02 -8.04 0.79
CA TRP A 17 -9.79 -6.81 0.57
C TRP A 17 -11.29 -7.06 0.68
N THR A 18 -11.81 -8.02 -0.10
CA THR A 18 -13.24 -8.37 -0.10
C THR A 18 -13.72 -8.86 1.27
N GLN A 19 -12.91 -9.64 2.00
CA GLN A 19 -13.27 -10.12 3.34
C GLN A 19 -13.42 -8.97 4.34
N VAL A 20 -12.46 -8.03 4.32
CA VAL A 20 -12.49 -6.87 5.21
C VAL A 20 -13.63 -5.93 4.84
N GLU A 21 -13.81 -5.63 3.55
CA GLU A 21 -14.89 -4.77 3.04
C GLU A 21 -16.28 -5.33 3.34
N SER A 22 -16.48 -6.64 3.19
CA SER A 22 -17.75 -7.31 3.49
C SER A 22 -17.96 -7.62 4.96
N GLY A 23 -16.94 -7.42 5.80
CA GLY A 23 -16.94 -7.76 7.23
C GLY A 23 -17.03 -9.26 7.52
N VAL A 24 -16.85 -10.13 6.52
CA VAL A 24 -17.11 -11.57 6.64
C VAL A 24 -15.99 -12.39 5.99
N GLN A 25 -15.66 -13.51 6.61
CA GLN A 25 -14.74 -14.51 6.06
C GLN A 25 -15.36 -15.91 6.20
N TYR A 26 -14.93 -16.85 5.38
CA TYR A 26 -15.36 -18.24 5.48
C TYR A 26 -14.27 -19.09 6.13
N LYS A 27 -14.58 -19.71 7.27
CA LYS A 27 -13.70 -20.66 7.95
C LYS A 27 -14.39 -22.01 8.05
N ARG A 28 -13.77 -23.05 7.48
CA ARG A 28 -14.33 -24.43 7.46
C ARG A 28 -15.77 -24.49 6.94
N GLY A 29 -16.09 -23.71 5.91
CA GLY A 29 -17.42 -23.62 5.32
C GLY A 29 -18.44 -22.76 6.09
N ALA A 30 -18.10 -22.25 7.27
CA ALA A 30 -18.96 -21.36 8.03
C ALA A 30 -18.61 -19.89 7.77
N LYS A 31 -19.65 -19.05 7.61
CA LYS A 31 -19.51 -17.59 7.56
C LYS A 31 -19.26 -17.07 8.97
N VAL A 32 -18.13 -16.40 9.16
CA VAL A 32 -17.74 -15.80 10.44
C VAL A 32 -17.32 -14.33 10.23
N PRO A 33 -17.32 -13.49 11.27
CA PRO A 33 -16.80 -12.13 11.15
C PRO A 33 -15.36 -12.11 10.64
N ALA A 34 -15.07 -11.20 9.69
CA ALA A 34 -13.71 -10.95 9.27
C ALA A 34 -12.90 -10.33 10.42
N SER A 35 -11.63 -10.66 10.46
CA SER A 35 -10.67 -10.14 11.45
C SER A 35 -9.43 -9.70 10.69
N THR A 36 -8.93 -8.51 10.96
CA THR A 36 -7.74 -7.95 10.29
C THR A 36 -6.88 -7.18 11.30
N THR A 37 -5.71 -6.72 10.86
CA THR A 37 -4.80 -5.89 11.67
C THR A 37 -5.06 -4.39 11.45
N ALA A 38 -4.63 -3.57 12.42
CA ALA A 38 -4.62 -2.11 12.27
C ALA A 38 -3.81 -1.68 11.03
N GLU A 39 -2.63 -2.25 10.83
CA GLU A 39 -1.78 -2.03 9.65
C GLU A 39 -2.53 -2.31 8.32
N THR A 40 -3.28 -3.41 8.25
CA THR A 40 -4.04 -3.74 7.04
C THR A 40 -5.17 -2.74 6.81
N LEU A 41 -5.88 -2.37 7.87
CA LEU A 41 -6.99 -1.42 7.79
C LEU A 41 -6.51 -0.03 7.38
N GLN A 42 -5.36 0.38 7.91
CA GLN A 42 -4.66 1.61 7.55
C GLN A 42 -4.23 1.59 6.07
N ALA A 43 -3.56 0.53 5.62
CA ALA A 43 -3.14 0.38 4.23
C ALA A 43 -4.33 0.41 3.25
N MET A 44 -5.48 -0.16 3.64
CA MET A 44 -6.70 -0.10 2.84
C MET A 44 -7.25 1.32 2.72
N ALA A 45 -7.30 2.09 3.81
CA ALA A 45 -7.75 3.48 3.80
C ALA A 45 -6.83 4.38 2.95
N GLU A 46 -5.52 4.26 3.16
CA GLU A 46 -4.50 5.00 2.40
C GLU A 46 -4.57 4.67 0.89
N ALA A 47 -4.78 3.40 0.53
CA ALA A 47 -4.90 2.97 -0.86
C ALA A 47 -6.10 3.58 -1.60
N VAL A 48 -7.16 3.98 -0.89
CA VAL A 48 -8.31 4.69 -1.47
C VAL A 48 -8.27 6.20 -1.23
N GLY A 49 -7.20 6.73 -0.63
CA GLY A 49 -7.02 8.15 -0.35
C GLY A 49 -7.89 8.67 0.79
N LEU A 50 -8.25 7.81 1.74
CA LEU A 50 -8.97 8.18 2.95
C LEU A 50 -8.03 8.26 4.15
N ASP A 51 -8.39 9.11 5.10
CA ASP A 51 -7.73 9.16 6.41
C ASP A 51 -8.02 7.86 7.19
N PRO A 52 -6.99 7.09 7.60
CA PRO A 52 -7.18 5.88 8.39
C PRO A 52 -7.65 6.14 9.83
N ALA A 53 -7.44 7.34 10.39
CA ALA A 53 -7.69 7.59 11.81
C ALA A 53 -9.15 7.36 12.24
N PRO A 54 -10.18 7.90 11.55
CA PRO A 54 -11.58 7.65 11.92
C PRO A 54 -11.99 6.17 11.83
N LEU A 55 -11.41 5.44 10.88
CA LEU A 55 -11.69 4.02 10.66
C LEU A 55 -11.09 3.15 11.77
N LEU A 56 -9.87 3.49 12.20
CA LEU A 56 -9.17 2.81 13.29
C LEU A 56 -9.83 3.10 14.64
N GLU A 57 -10.21 4.36 14.91
CA GLU A 57 -10.93 4.74 16.13
C GLU A 57 -12.25 3.98 16.27
N GLN A 58 -13.05 3.89 15.20
CA GLN A 58 -14.29 3.12 15.19
C GLN A 58 -14.06 1.62 15.42
N ALA A 59 -12.92 1.10 14.98
CA ALA A 59 -12.54 -0.30 15.19
C ALA A 59 -11.91 -0.54 16.58
N GLY A 60 -11.71 0.51 17.40
CA GLY A 60 -11.00 0.41 18.67
C GLY A 60 -9.53 0.02 18.50
N LEU A 61 -8.93 0.40 17.37
CA LEU A 61 -7.56 0.11 16.99
C LEU A 61 -6.72 1.39 17.07
N GLU A 62 -5.51 1.28 17.60
CA GLU A 62 -4.55 2.38 17.57
C GLU A 62 -3.90 2.48 16.17
N PRO A 63 -3.61 3.69 15.67
CA PRO A 63 -2.80 3.89 14.48
C PRO A 63 -1.48 3.15 14.61
N THR A 64 -1.13 2.40 13.58
CA THR A 64 0.22 1.85 13.51
C THR A 64 1.10 2.99 13.02
N GLU A 65 2.20 3.29 13.71
CA GLU A 65 3.17 4.23 13.15
C GLU A 65 3.50 3.74 11.73
N PRO A 66 3.37 4.58 10.70
CA PRO A 66 3.68 4.15 9.35
C PRO A 66 5.11 3.62 9.41
N ALA A 67 5.31 2.36 9.01
CA ALA A 67 6.66 1.89 8.73
C ALA A 67 7.26 2.92 7.79
N THR A 68 8.24 3.69 8.27
CA THR A 68 8.88 4.78 7.56
C THR A 68 9.57 4.20 6.33
N GLY A 69 8.76 4.07 5.29
CA GLY A 69 8.98 3.12 4.20
C GLY A 69 8.12 3.44 2.99
N VAL A 70 7.63 4.67 2.91
CA VAL A 70 7.25 5.34 1.67
C VAL A 70 7.69 6.78 1.84
N GLY A 71 8.79 7.13 1.19
CA GLY A 71 9.17 8.54 1.06
C GLY A 71 8.00 9.29 0.45
N ASP A 72 7.74 10.46 1.03
CA ASP A 72 6.99 11.60 0.52
C ASP A 72 6.17 11.34 -0.75
N ALA A 73 4.85 11.47 -0.60
CA ALA A 73 3.91 11.83 -1.65
C ALA A 73 4.61 12.22 -2.95
N GLU A 74 4.73 11.24 -3.85
CA GLU A 74 5.03 11.36 -5.27
C GLU A 74 5.61 12.73 -5.67
N ALA A 75 6.86 12.99 -5.31
CA ALA A 75 7.65 13.99 -6.01
C ALA A 75 7.82 13.45 -7.43
N ILE A 76 6.84 13.72 -8.30
CA ILE A 76 6.91 13.37 -9.72
C ILE A 76 8.09 14.14 -10.30
N VAL A 77 9.24 13.48 -10.38
CA VAL A 77 10.42 14.05 -11.01
C VAL A 77 10.17 14.01 -12.51
N ASN A 78 9.89 15.18 -13.09
CA ASN A 78 9.80 15.31 -14.53
C ASN A 78 11.20 15.17 -15.15
N LEU A 79 11.42 14.08 -15.89
CA LEU A 79 12.68 13.83 -16.60
C LEU A 79 12.73 14.47 -18.00
N ALA A 80 11.64 15.12 -18.43
CA ALA A 80 11.60 15.81 -19.71
C ALA A 80 12.60 16.98 -19.71
N GLY A 81 13.49 17.02 -20.71
CA GLY A 81 14.51 18.05 -20.86
C GLY A 81 15.90 17.65 -20.35
N LEU A 82 16.06 16.48 -19.74
CA LEU A 82 17.38 15.93 -19.43
C LEU A 82 18.07 15.42 -20.70
N SER A 83 19.40 15.54 -20.74
CA SER A 83 20.19 14.95 -21.82
C SER A 83 20.19 13.43 -21.72
N GLU A 84 20.48 12.74 -22.81
CA GLU A 84 20.62 11.28 -22.77
C GLU A 84 21.71 10.81 -21.80
N GLN A 85 22.76 11.63 -21.60
CA GLN A 85 23.83 11.32 -20.66
C GLN A 85 23.33 11.34 -19.22
N ASP A 86 22.51 12.33 -18.85
CA ASP A 86 21.94 12.43 -17.51
C ASP A 86 20.97 11.28 -17.23
N LEU A 87 20.15 10.93 -18.23
CA LEU A 87 19.24 9.78 -18.13
C LEU A 87 20.01 8.46 -17.94
N ARG A 88 21.13 8.27 -18.64
CA ARG A 88 22.01 7.09 -18.45
C ARG A 88 22.59 7.05 -17.04
N GLN A 89 23.00 8.19 -16.50
CA GLN A 89 23.59 8.26 -15.16
C GLN A 89 22.56 7.93 -14.07
N ILE A 90 21.32 8.41 -14.20
CA ILE A 90 20.20 8.06 -13.31
C ILE A 90 19.91 6.56 -13.38
N ALA A 91 19.86 5.98 -14.58
CA ALA A 91 19.60 4.55 -14.75
C ALA A 91 20.66 3.67 -14.06
N VAL A 92 21.94 4.03 -14.20
CA VAL A 92 23.05 3.32 -13.53
C VAL A 92 22.91 3.41 -12.00
N TYR A 93 22.59 4.59 -11.47
CA TYR A 93 22.41 4.79 -10.04
C TYR A 93 21.25 3.94 -9.48
N VAL A 94 20.09 3.95 -10.15
CA VAL A 94 18.92 3.15 -9.74
C VAL A 94 19.22 1.65 -9.80
N ASN A 95 19.90 1.19 -10.84
CA ASN A 95 20.26 -0.22 -10.99
C ASN A 95 21.24 -0.69 -9.91
N GLY A 96 22.22 0.15 -9.55
CA GLY A 96 23.14 -0.13 -8.45
C GLY A 96 22.41 -0.25 -7.10
N PHE A 97 21.44 0.64 -6.86
CA PHE A 97 20.65 0.62 -5.63
C PHE A 97 19.73 -0.62 -5.53
N ARG A 98 19.14 -1.06 -6.65
CA ARG A 98 18.35 -2.31 -6.70
C ARG A 98 19.20 -3.53 -6.41
N ALA A 99 20.36 -3.63 -7.05
CA ALA A 99 21.31 -4.72 -6.84
C ALA A 99 21.79 -4.80 -5.38
N ALA A 100 22.02 -3.67 -4.72
CA ALA A 100 22.42 -3.62 -3.31
C ALA A 100 21.29 -4.02 -2.33
N ARG A 101 20.03 -3.97 -2.75
CA ARG A 101 18.86 -4.24 -1.90
C ARG A 101 18.18 -5.59 -2.16
N ASN A 102 18.75 -6.43 -3.04
CA ASN A 102 18.14 -7.71 -3.47
C ASN A 102 16.68 -7.54 -3.98
N LEU A 103 16.41 -6.43 -4.69
CA LEU A 103 15.13 -6.14 -5.35
C LEU A 103 15.17 -6.52 -6.82
#